data_AF-A0A6L8ADH2-F1
#
_entry.id   AF-A0A6L8ADH2-F1
#
_cell.length_a   1.000
_cell.length_b   1.000
_cell.length_c   1.000
_cell.angle_alpha   90.00
_cell.angle_beta   90.00
_cell.angle_gamma   90.00
#
_symmetry.space_group_name_H-M   'P 1'
#
loop_
_entity.id
_entity.type
_entity.pdbx_description
1 polymer ?
#
loop_
_entity_poly.entity_id
_entity_poly.type
_entity_poly.pdbx_seq_one_letter_code
_entity_poly.pdbx_strand_id
1 'polypeptide(L)' 'MKIKNFMFVTVLLVLTGAVLGDEFEESWGPDIGSDFPELAVKDTEGKDRSVDDLRGESKGLLIFFVRTSNW' A
#
# COMPACT_ATOMS: atom_id res chain seq x y z
N MET A 1 -2.66 -35.82 32.98
CA MET A 1 -2.87 -34.36 32.87
C MET A 1 -1.82 -33.68 31.95
N LYS A 2 -1.40 -34.32 30.85
CA LYS A 2 -0.40 -33.75 29.90
C LYS A 2 -1.00 -33.46 28.51
N ILE A 3 -1.97 -34.26 28.08
CA ILE A 3 -2.64 -34.14 26.77
C ILE A 3 -3.54 -32.91 26.68
N LYS A 4 -4.27 -32.55 27.75
CA LYS A 4 -5.11 -31.34 27.78
C LYS A 4 -4.29 -30.06 27.60
N ASN A 5 -3.13 -29.98 28.23
CA ASN A 5 -2.25 -28.81 28.13
C ASN A 5 -1.63 -28.71 26.73
N PHE A 6 -1.28 -29.85 26.12
CA PHE A 6 -0.79 -29.88 24.74
C PHE A 6 -1.85 -29.40 23.75
N MET A 7 -3.08 -29.90 23.87
CA MET A 7 -4.19 -29.48 23.00
C MET A 7 -4.52 -27.99 23.17
N PHE A 8 -4.45 -27.48 24.39
CA PHE A 8 -4.67 -26.06 24.66
C PHE A 8 -3.61 -25.17 24.01
N VAL A 9 -2.33 -25.57 24.08
CA VAL A 9 -1.23 -24.85 23.43
C VAL A 9 -1.39 -24.87 21.91
N THR A 10 -1.79 -26.00 21.31
CA THR A 10 -2.01 -26.08 19.87
C THR A 10 -3.15 -25.18 19.41
N VAL A 11 -4.27 -25.14 20.15
CA VAL A 11 -5.39 -24.24 19.83
C VAL A 11 -4.99 -22.78 19.97
N LEU A 12 -4.24 -22.43 21.02
CA LEU A 12 -3.73 -21.07 21.21
C LEU A 12 -2.82 -20.65 20.05
N LEU A 13 -1.92 -21.54 19.61
CA LEU A 13 -0.99 -21.27 18.51
C LEU A 13 -1.72 -21.02 17.17
N VAL A 14 -2.77 -21.79 16.88
CA VAL A 14 -3.59 -21.64 15.67
C VAL A 14 -4.35 -20.31 15.69
N LEU A 15 -4.89 -19.90 16.84
CA LEU A 15 -5.62 -18.63 16.96
C LEU A 15 -4.69 -17.41 16.82
N THR A 16 -3.44 -17.49 17.27
CA THR A 16 -2.47 -16.39 17.10
C THR A 16 -1.91 -16.28 15.68
N GLY A 17 -1.86 -17.38 14.92
CA GLY A 17 -1.34 -17.39 13.55
C GLY A 17 -2.24 -16.63 12.57
N ALA A 18 -3.54 -16.57 12.82
CA ALA A 18 -4.51 -15.90 11.95
C ALA A 18 -4.41 -14.36 11.98
N VAL A 19 -3.77 -13.78 13.00
CA VAL A 19 -3.65 -12.32 13.18
C VAL A 19 -2.44 -11.73 12.44
N LEU A 20 -1.50 -12.57 11.98
CA LEU A 20 -0.27 -12.11 11.30
C LEU A 20 -0.41 -12.02 9.76
N GLY A 21 -1.62 -12.21 9.22
CA GLY A 21 -1.89 -12.20 7.78
C GLY A 21 -2.72 -11.01 7.29
N ASP A 22 -2.96 -9.99 8.13
CA ASP A 22 -4.04 -9.01 7.92
C ASP A 22 -3.65 -7.68 7.24
N GLU A 23 -2.43 -7.50 6.73
CA GLU A 23 -2.09 -6.24 6.06
C GLU A 23 -1.22 -6.46 4.82
N PHE A 24 -1.64 -7.36 3.93
CA PHE A 24 -1.30 -7.16 2.52
C PHE A 24 -2.35 -6.23 1.93
N GLU A 25 -2.16 -4.93 2.20
CA GLU A 25 -2.87 -3.79 1.60
C GLU A 25 -3.50 -4.18 0.24
N GLU A 26 -4.81 -4.41 0.21
CA GLU A 26 -5.54 -4.68 -1.03
C GLU A 26 -5.58 -3.44 -1.97
N SER A 27 -4.91 -2.34 -1.62
CA SER A 27 -5.03 -1.06 -2.32
C SER A 27 -3.72 -0.26 -2.47
N TRP A 28 -2.60 -0.89 -2.84
CA TRP A 28 -1.33 -0.18 -3.16
C TRP A 28 -1.45 0.80 -4.34
N GLY A 29 -2.61 0.92 -4.98
CA GLY A 29 -2.83 1.83 -6.07
C GLY A 29 -4.24 1.73 -6.66
N PRO A 30 -4.51 2.54 -7.69
CA PRO A 30 -5.76 2.46 -8.44
C PRO A 30 -5.87 1.13 -9.18
N ASP A 31 -7.10 0.67 -9.41
CA ASP A 31 -7.38 -0.55 -10.16
C ASP A 31 -6.78 -0.48 -11.57
N ILE A 32 -6.31 -1.62 -12.09
CA ILE A 32 -5.75 -1.68 -13.44
C ILE A 32 -6.84 -1.32 -14.46
N GLY A 33 -6.57 -0.31 -15.29
CA GLY A 33 -7.50 0.17 -16.31
C GLY A 33 -8.53 1.19 -15.81
N SER A 34 -8.47 1.58 -14.53
CA SER A 34 -9.22 2.73 -14.03
C SER A 34 -8.58 4.05 -14.47
N ASP A 35 -9.38 5.11 -14.49
CA ASP A 35 -8.87 6.46 -14.72
C ASP A 35 -7.95 6.86 -13.56
N PHE A 36 -6.78 7.38 -13.90
CA PHE A 36 -5.83 7.82 -12.90
C PHE A 36 -6.38 9.06 -12.19
N PRO A 37 -6.37 9.13 -10.84
CA PRO A 37 -6.92 10.25 -10.10
C PRO A 37 -6.20 11.56 -10.46
N GLU A 38 -6.95 12.66 -10.51
CA GLU A 38 -6.38 13.97 -10.80
C GLU A 38 -5.35 14.35 -9.73
N LEU A 39 -4.09 14.50 -10.14
CA LEU A 39 -3.03 15.04 -9.30
C LEU A 39 -2.91 16.53 -9.56
N ALA A 40 -3.33 17.33 -8.57
CA ALA A 40 -3.07 18.76 -8.50
C ALA A 40 -2.02 19.00 -7.39
N VAL A 41 -0.75 18.79 -7.72
CA VAL A 41 0.37 18.96 -6.79
C VAL A 41 1.43 19.89 -7.36
N LYS A 42 2.10 20.61 -6.47
CA LYS A 42 3.23 21.47 -6.81
C LYS A 42 4.51 20.65 -6.92
N ASP A 43 5.31 20.92 -7.94
CA ASP A 43 6.66 20.37 -8.03
C ASP A 43 7.62 21.02 -7.01
N THR A 44 8.87 20.57 -7.01
CA THR A 44 9.93 21.09 -6.11
C THR A 44 10.25 22.57 -6.35
N GLU A 45 9.84 23.13 -7.48
CA GLU A 45 9.99 24.54 -7.83
C GLU A 45 8.71 25.35 -7.51
N GLY A 46 7.67 24.70 -6.98
CA GLY A 46 6.41 25.31 -6.60
C GLY A 46 5.41 25.49 -7.75
N LYS A 47 5.69 24.90 -8.92
CA LYS A 47 4.82 24.98 -10.10
C LYS A 47 3.77 23.87 -10.07
N ASP A 48 2.53 24.23 -10.40
CA ASP A 48 1.45 23.26 -10.52
C ASP A 48 1.73 22.28 -11.68
N ARG A 49 1.61 20.98 -11.42
CA ARG A 49 1.77 19.91 -12.40
C ARG A 49 0.55 19.01 -12.39
N SER A 50 0.03 18.72 -13.57
CA SER A 50 -0.99 17.70 -13.79
C SER A 50 -0.37 16.36 -14.21
N VAL A 51 -1.17 15.30 -14.16
CA VAL A 51 -0.79 13.96 -14.64
C VAL A 51 -0.44 14.00 -16.12
N ASP A 52 -1.21 14.75 -16.92
CA ASP A 52 -1.00 14.90 -18.36
C ASP A 52 0.33 15.59 -18.67
N ASP A 53 0.70 16.59 -17.88
CA ASP A 53 2.00 17.27 -17.99
C ASP A 53 3.18 16.32 -17.72
N LEU A 54 2.99 15.35 -16.82
CA LEU A 54 4.03 14.43 -16.36
C LEU A 54 4.17 13.19 -17.25
N ARG A 55 3.07 12.70 -17.83
CA ARG A 55 3.04 11.52 -18.71
C ARG A 55 3.76 11.77 -20.04
N GLY A 56 3.72 13.00 -20.54
CA GLY A 56 4.22 13.30 -21.88
C GLY A 56 3.44 12.54 -22.97
N GLU A 57 3.83 12.73 -24.24
CA GLU A 57 2.98 12.34 -25.38
C GLU A 57 2.83 10.81 -25.59
N SER A 58 3.74 9.98 -25.07
CA SER A 58 3.84 8.59 -25.52
C SER A 58 4.46 7.59 -24.56
N LYS A 59 4.75 7.98 -23.32
CA LYS A 59 5.37 7.09 -22.33
C LYS A 59 4.46 7.05 -21.10
N GLY A 60 4.10 5.86 -20.62
CA GLY A 60 3.32 5.74 -19.39
C GLY A 60 4.02 6.46 -18.23
N LEU A 61 3.26 6.87 -17.22
CA LEU A 61 3.79 7.54 -16.04
C LEU A 61 4.06 6.51 -14.93
N LEU A 62 5.27 6.55 -14.36
CA LEU A 62 5.64 5.77 -13.18
C LEU A 62 5.71 6.69 -11.96
N ILE A 63 4.94 6.39 -10.91
CA ILE A 63 4.80 7.24 -9.72
C ILE A 63 5.26 6.46 -8.51
N PHE A 64 6.06 7.12 -7.66
CA PHE A 64 6.47 6.61 -6.36
C PHE A 64 6.03 7.59 -5.28
N PHE A 65 5.30 7.10 -4.29
CA PHE A 65 4.99 7.88 -3.09
C PHE A 65 6.13 7.71 -2.09
N VAL A 66 6.93 8.77 -1.90
CA VAL A 66 8.01 8.78 -0.93
C VAL A 66 7.55 9.60 0.28
N ARG A 67 7.49 8.97 1.45
CA ARG A 67 7.33 9.70 2.71
C ARG A 67 8.69 10.20 3.17
N THR A 68 8.90 11.52 3.14
CA THR A 68 10.06 12.12 3.79
C THR A 68 9.73 12.38 5.26
N SER A 69 10.60 11.98 6.18
CA SER A 69 10.52 12.42 7.56
C SER A 69 11.23 13.77 7.68
N ASN A 70 10.53 14.87 7.41
CA ASN A 70 10.94 16.15 8.00
C ASN A 70 10.45 16.12 9.45
N TRP A 71 11.32 15.64 10.35
CA TRP A 71 11.19 15.82 11.79
C TRP A 71 11.93 17.11 12.19
#